data_AF-A0A4P1K7M4-F1
#
_entry.id   AF-A0A4P1K7M4-F1
#
_cell.length_a   1.000
_cell.length_b   1.000
_cell.length_c   1.000
_cell.angle_alpha   90.00
_cell.angle_beta   90.00
_cell.angle_gamma   90.00
#
_symmetry.space_group_name_H-M   'P 1'
#
loop_
_entity.id
_entity.type
_entity.pdbx_description
1 polymer ?
#
loop_
_entity_poly.entity_id
_entity_poly.type
_entity_poly.pdbx_seq_one_letter_code
_entity_poly.pdbx_strand_id
1 'polypeptide(L)'
;MRAYPSAAEARGIGGVAELSCLVRVDGSLTGCSVTSETPGNQGFGRAAVSLSRYFRLSPRTVDGQAVDGARVTMAIRFDLPKD
;
A
#
# COMPACT_ATOMS: atom_id res chain seq x y z
N MET A 1 -8.50 -4.89 11.54
CA MET A 1 -8.55 -5.75 10.34
C MET A 1 -7.16 -6.32 10.11
N ARG A 2 -6.99 -7.64 10.13
CA ARG A 2 -5.68 -8.31 10.02
C ARG A 2 -5.42 -8.56 8.54
N ALA A 3 -4.61 -7.69 7.91
CA ALA A 3 -4.27 -7.79 6.49
C ALA A 3 -2.95 -8.51 6.24
N TYR A 4 -2.32 -9.04 7.30
CA TYR A 4 -1.10 -9.83 7.18
C TYR A 4 -1.39 -11.10 6.37
N PRO A 5 -0.58 -11.46 5.36
CA PRO A 5 -0.76 -12.71 4.64
C PRO A 5 -0.61 -13.89 5.59
N SER A 6 -1.64 -14.73 5.74
CA SER A 6 -1.67 -15.84 6.70
C SER A 6 -0.50 -16.82 6.54
N ALA A 7 -0.02 -17.04 5.30
CA ALA A 7 1.14 -17.86 5.02
C ALA A 7 2.48 -17.22 5.48
N ALA A 8 2.59 -15.88 5.41
CA ALA A 8 3.77 -15.16 5.89
C ALA A 8 3.76 -15.05 7.42
N GLU A 9 2.57 -14.85 8.00
CA GLU A 9 2.37 -14.81 9.46
C GLU A 9 2.74 -16.15 10.10
N ALA A 10 2.24 -17.26 9.55
CA ALA A 10 2.55 -18.61 10.02
C ALA A 10 4.04 -18.97 9.93
N ARG A 11 4.80 -18.27 9.07
CA ARG A 11 6.24 -18.50 8.86
C ARG A 11 7.13 -17.48 9.57
N GLY A 12 6.55 -16.50 10.25
CA GLY A 12 7.33 -15.44 10.88
C GLY A 12 8.14 -14.63 9.86
N ILE A 13 7.59 -14.37 8.67
CA ILE A 13 8.29 -13.66 7.58
C ILE A 13 7.68 -12.28 7.42
N GLY A 14 8.45 -11.25 7.80
CA GLY A 14 8.15 -9.86 7.46
C GLY A 14 8.38 -9.56 5.98
N GLY A 15 7.74 -8.52 5.48
CA GLY A 15 7.89 -8.13 4.08
C GLY A 15 7.52 -6.69 3.78
N VAL A 16 7.81 -6.30 2.56
CA VAL A 16 7.48 -5.01 1.95
C VAL A 16 6.70 -5.26 0.68
N ALA A 17 5.65 -4.48 0.47
CA ALA A 17 5.04 -4.34 -0.84
C ALA A 17 5.04 -2.88 -1.25
N GLU A 18 5.51 -2.63 -2.47
CA GLU A 18 5.41 -1.33 -3.12
C GLU A 18 4.19 -1.31 -4.04
N LEU A 19 3.42 -0.23 -3.92
CA LEU A 19 2.24 0.03 -4.72
C LEU A 19 2.40 1.34 -5.47
N SER A 20 2.00 1.34 -6.74
CA SER A 20 1.73 2.56 -7.50
C SER A 20 0.23 2.79 -7.55
N CYS A 21 -0.23 3.89 -6.95
CA CYS A 21 -1.64 4.28 -6.86
C CYS A 21 -1.86 5.67 -7.48
N LEU A 22 -3.08 5.91 -7.95
CA LEU A 22 -3.57 7.23 -8.32
C LEU A 22 -4.27 7.87 -7.13
N VAL A 23 -3.90 9.11 -6.80
CA VAL A 23 -4.55 9.91 -5.78
C VAL A 23 -5.66 10.74 -6.44
N ARG A 24 -6.85 10.66 -5.88
CA ARG A 24 -8.00 11.49 -6.27
C ARG A 24 -8.00 12.81 -5.50
N VAL A 25 -8.77 13.78 -6.00
CA VAL A 25 -8.97 15.09 -5.36
C VAL A 25 -9.50 15.00 -3.92
N ASP A 26 -10.24 13.95 -3.58
CA ASP A 26 -10.76 13.68 -2.23
C ASP A 26 -9.73 13.00 -1.30
N GLY A 27 -8.50 12.81 -1.78
CA GLY A 27 -7.43 12.12 -1.06
C GLY A 27 -7.55 10.60 -1.05
N SER A 28 -8.56 10.03 -1.70
CA SER A 28 -8.71 8.58 -1.84
C SER A 28 -7.75 8.02 -2.90
N LEU A 29 -7.40 6.75 -2.75
CA LEU A 29 -6.55 6.03 -3.68
C LEU A 29 -7.37 5.17 -4.64
N THR A 30 -7.03 5.20 -5.92
CA THR A 30 -7.62 4.36 -6.95
C THR A 30 -6.55 3.80 -7.88
N GLY A 31 -6.87 2.76 -8.66
CA GLY A 31 -5.96 2.17 -9.64
C GLY A 31 -4.65 1.66 -9.06
N CYS A 32 -4.65 1.24 -7.78
CA CYS A 32 -3.46 0.72 -7.11
C CYS A 32 -2.99 -0.57 -7.76
N SER A 33 -1.71 -0.61 -8.11
CA SER A 33 -1.02 -1.74 -8.72
C SER A 33 0.25 -2.05 -7.95
N VAL A 34 0.57 -3.34 -7.78
CA VAL A 34 1.81 -3.77 -7.11
C VAL A 34 2.97 -3.55 -8.06
N THR A 35 3.94 -2.74 -7.66
CA THR A 35 5.19 -2.52 -8.41
C THR A 35 6.28 -3.50 -7.97
N SER A 36 6.30 -3.84 -6.68
CA SER A 36 7.26 -4.79 -6.13
C SER A 36 6.70 -5.44 -4.86
N GLU A 37 7.11 -6.67 -4.57
CA GLU A 37 6.94 -7.28 -3.25
C GLU A 37 8.20 -8.07 -2.88
N THR A 38 8.60 -7.93 -1.62
CA THR A 38 9.80 -8.57 -1.08
C THR A 38 9.50 -9.10 0.33
N PRO A 39 9.67 -10.40 0.60
CA PRO A 39 9.97 -11.46 -0.36
C PRO A 39 8.86 -11.69 -1.40
N GLY A 40 9.27 -12.04 -2.63
CA GLY A 40 8.38 -12.35 -3.73
C GLY A 40 7.46 -13.54 -3.46
N ASN A 41 6.28 -13.54 -4.08
CA ASN A 41 5.28 -14.61 -4.04
C ASN A 41 4.75 -14.96 -2.65
N GLN A 42 4.82 -14.03 -1.69
CA GLN A 42 4.28 -14.22 -0.34
C GLN A 42 2.90 -13.58 -0.15
N GLY A 43 2.42 -12.82 -1.14
CA GLY A 43 1.09 -12.20 -1.10
C GLY A 43 1.04 -10.84 -0.38
N PHE A 44 2.19 -10.23 -0.09
CA PHE A 44 2.27 -8.88 0.47
C PHE A 44 1.66 -7.85 -0.49
N GLY A 45 1.87 -7.99 -1.80
CA GLY A 45 1.28 -7.09 -2.79
C GLY A 45 -0.25 -7.09 -2.76
N ARG A 46 -0.87 -8.28 -2.69
CA ARG A 46 -2.34 -8.42 -2.65
C ARG A 46 -2.92 -7.91 -1.32
N ALA A 47 -2.22 -8.15 -0.22
CA ALA A 47 -2.56 -7.58 1.08
C ALA A 47 -2.49 -6.05 1.07
N ALA A 48 -1.40 -5.50 0.52
CA ALA A 48 -1.17 -4.07 0.38
C ALA A 48 -2.25 -3.39 -0.47
N VAL A 49 -2.64 -3.96 -1.61
CA VAL A 49 -3.77 -3.44 -2.43
C VAL A 49 -5.09 -3.50 -1.66
N SER A 50 -5.31 -4.52 -0.83
CA SER A 50 -6.51 -4.58 0.01
C SER A 50 -6.51 -3.53 1.13
N LEU A 51 -5.33 -3.12 1.60
CA LEU A 51 -5.17 -2.03 2.56
C LEU A 51 -5.31 -0.65 1.92
N SER A 52 -4.97 -0.51 0.63
CA SER A 52 -4.93 0.80 -0.04
C SER A 52 -6.26 1.55 -0.03
N ARG A 53 -7.39 0.83 -0.05
CA ARG A 53 -8.74 1.43 0.07
C ARG A 53 -9.00 2.16 1.39
N TYR A 54 -8.22 1.88 2.43
CA TYR A 54 -8.33 2.53 3.74
C TYR A 54 -7.33 3.66 3.93
N PHE A 55 -6.30 3.76 3.08
CA PHE A 55 -5.39 4.89 3.13
C PHE A 55 -6.05 6.12 2.52
N ARG A 56 -5.92 7.23 3.25
CA ARG A 56 -6.23 8.57 2.75
C ARG A 56 -4.94 9.37 2.79
N LEU A 57 -4.57 9.91 1.66
CA LEU A 57 -3.48 10.86 1.57
C LEU A 57 -4.06 12.26 1.56
N SER A 58 -3.47 13.16 2.32
CA SER A 58 -3.69 14.59 2.10
C SER A 58 -2.82 14.98 0.91
N PRO A 59 -3.39 15.23 -0.29
CA PRO A 59 -2.59 15.67 -1.41
C PRO A 59 -1.86 16.95 -1.00
N ARG A 60 -0.53 16.96 -1.09
CA ARG A 60 0.21 18.22 -1.00
C ARG A 60 -0.19 19.01 -2.24
N THR A 61 -0.92 20.10 -2.03
CA THR A 61 -1.22 21.08 -3.06
C THR A 61 0.10 21.60 -3.61
N VAL A 62 0.43 21.25 -4.85
CA VAL A 62 1.45 21.97 -5.62
C VAL A 62 0.67 23.11 -6.30
N ASP A 63 1.00 24.36 -5.98
CA ASP A 63 0.33 25.56 -6.51
C ASP A 63 -1.21 25.63 -6.32
N GLY A 64 -1.72 25.12 -5.20
CA GLY A 64 -3.13 25.28 -4.82
C GLY A 64 -4.13 24.45 -5.62
N GLN A 65 -3.68 23.62 -6.56
CA GLN A 65 -4.53 22.65 -7.26
C GLN A 65 -4.27 21.24 -6.72
N ALA A 66 -5.35 20.56 -6.32
CA ALA A 66 -5.32 19.12 -6.12
C ALA A 66 -5.04 18.50 -7.49
N VAL A 67 -3.86 17.91 -7.67
CA VAL A 67 -3.51 17.24 -8.91
C VAL A 67 -4.32 15.95 -8.98
N ASP A 68 -5.48 16.00 -9.62
CA ASP A 68 -6.24 14.79 -9.93
C ASP A 68 -5.37 13.89 -10.81
N GLY A 69 -5.27 12.61 -10.44
CA GLY A 69 -4.43 11.66 -11.15
C GLY A 69 -2.94 11.73 -10.81
N ALA A 70 -2.53 12.43 -9.74
CA ALA A 70 -1.18 12.30 -9.20
C ALA A 70 -0.89 10.83 -8.89
N ARG A 71 0.21 10.32 -9.45
CA ARG A 71 0.63 8.94 -9.22
C ARG A 71 1.66 8.92 -8.09
N VAL A 72 1.37 8.14 -7.06
CA VAL A 72 2.23 7.99 -5.88
C VAL A 72 2.71 6.55 -5.79
N THR A 73 3.96 6.39 -5.38
CA THR A 73 4.51 5.10 -4.99
C THR A 73 4.58 5.04 -3.47
N MET A 74 3.96 4.02 -2.87
CA MET A 74 3.98 3.80 -1.43
C MET A 74 4.49 2.40 -1.11
N ALA A 75 5.34 2.32 -0.09
CA ALA A 75 5.82 1.05 0.45
C ALA A 75 5.08 0.74 1.75
N ILE A 76 4.41 -0.42 1.80
CA ILE A 76 3.76 -0.93 3.01
C ILE A 76 4.65 -2.02 3.60
N ARG A 77 5.12 -1.78 4.82
CA ARG A 77 5.88 -2.74 5.62
C ARG A 77 4.94 -3.58 6.47
N PHE A 78 5.12 -4.89 6.39
CA PHE A 78 4.45 -5.89 7.21
C PHE A 78 5.43 -6.40 8.23
N ASP A 79 5.50 -5.70 9.37
CA ASP A 79 6.30 -6.12 10.52
C ASP A 79 5.57 -7.21 11.29
N LEU A 80 6.33 -8.21 11.75
CA LEU A 80 5.80 -9.21 12.66
C LEU A 80 5.41 -8.53 13.97
N PRO A 81 4.25 -8.86 14.55
CA PRO A 81 3.95 -8.44 15.91
C PRO A 81 5.09 -8.94 16.80
N LYS A 82 5.80 -8.00 17.44
CA LYS A 82 6.71 -8.33 18.54
C LYS A 82 5.83 -8.66 19.73
N ASP A 83 6.09 -9.80 20.35
CA ASP A 83 5.54 -10.17 21.65
C ASP A 83 5.77 -9.06 22.71
#